data_AF-X1TA61-F1
#
_entry.id   AF-X1TA61-F1
#
_cell.length_a   1.000
_cell.length_b   1.000
_cell.length_c   1.000
_cell.angle_alpha   90.00
_cell.angle_beta   90.00
_cell.angle_gamma   90.00
#
_symmetry.space_group_name_H-M   'P 1'
#
loop_
_entity.id
_entity.type
_entity.pdbx_description
1 polymer ?
#
loop_
_entity_poly.entity_id
_entity_poly.type
_entity_poly.pdbx_seq_one_letter_code
_entity_poly.pdbx_strand_id
1 'polypeptide(L)' 'MIGKLKYPRYLNIKEEEFDRRIEKAYKLLSPCEVCPRKCGVKRLKGEQGFCRSDEEVIVSSYN' A
#
# COMPACT_ATOMS: atom_id res chain seq x y z
N MET A 1 -20.15 7.53 18.96
CA MET A 1 -20.04 6.35 19.84
C MET A 1 -19.00 5.38 19.26
N ILE A 2 -17.77 5.34 19.80
CA ILE A 2 -16.68 4.45 19.36
C ILE A 2 -16.76 3.11 20.12
N GLY A 3 -17.96 2.54 20.28
CA GLY A 3 -18.20 1.51 21.29
C GLY A 3 -18.00 0.05 20.86
N LYS A 4 -17.77 -0.25 19.58
CA LYS A 4 -17.77 -1.65 19.06
C LYS A 4 -16.82 -1.95 17.89
N LEU A 5 -15.73 -1.18 17.70
CA LEU A 5 -14.77 -1.49 16.64
C LEU A 5 -13.77 -2.56 17.11
N LYS A 6 -13.54 -3.59 16.30
CA LYS A 6 -12.51 -4.61 16.53
C LYS A 6 -11.13 -3.96 16.50
N TYR A 7 -10.23 -4.42 17.35
CA TYR A 7 -8.81 -4.13 17.28
C TYR A 7 -8.07 -5.36 16.74
N PRO A 8 -7.17 -5.22 15.76
CA PRO A 8 -6.77 -4.00 15.05
C PRO A 8 -7.85 -3.41 14.12
N ARG A 9 -7.77 -2.09 13.84
CA ARG A 9 -8.82 -1.37 13.10
C ARG A 9 -9.09 -1.89 11.70
N TYR A 10 -8.09 -2.46 11.01
CA TYR A 10 -8.25 -2.98 9.65
C TYR A 10 -9.25 -4.15 9.58
N LEU A 11 -9.51 -4.85 10.69
CA LEU A 11 -10.52 -5.93 10.78
C LEU A 11 -11.96 -5.44 10.64
N ASN A 12 -12.19 -4.13 10.62
CA ASN A 12 -13.51 -3.53 10.45
C ASN A 12 -13.74 -3.00 9.02
N ILE A 13 -12.79 -3.21 8.11
CA ILE A 13 -12.94 -2.78 6.71
C ILE A 13 -13.86 -3.77 6.00
N LYS A 14 -14.89 -3.25 5.30
CA LYS A 14 -15.75 -4.06 4.43
C LYS A 14 -15.00 -4.46 3.17
N GLU A 15 -15.34 -5.60 2.60
CA GLU A 15 -14.69 -6.14 1.40
C GLU A 15 -14.67 -5.13 0.24
N GLU A 16 -15.79 -4.45 -0.04
CA GLU A 16 -15.86 -3.49 -1.15
C GLU A 16 -14.98 -2.25 -0.92
N GLU A 17 -14.82 -1.84 0.34
CA GLU A 17 -13.90 -0.75 0.71
C GLU A 17 -12.44 -1.22 0.66
N PHE A 18 -12.18 -2.49 0.98
CA PHE A 18 -10.85 -3.07 0.92
C PHE A 18 -10.36 -3.14 -0.53
N ASP A 19 -11.18 -3.63 -1.45
CA ASP A 19 -10.88 -3.69 -2.89
C ASP A 19 -10.57 -2.30 -3.46
N ARG A 20 -11.38 -1.29 -3.11
CA ARG A 20 -11.15 0.10 -3.53
C ARG A 20 -9.83 0.66 -3.01
N ARG A 21 -9.42 0.29 -1.80
CA ARG A 21 -8.13 0.71 -1.22
C ARG A 21 -6.96 0.02 -1.89
N ILE A 22 -7.10 -1.28 -2.18
CA ILE A 22 -6.12 -2.05 -2.95
C ILE A 22 -5.91 -1.39 -4.31
N GLU A 23 -6.98 -1.15 -5.06
CA GLU A 23 -6.90 -0.52 -6.38
C GLU A 23 -6.20 0.85 -6.34
N LYS A 24 -6.53 1.69 -5.35
CA LYS A 24 -5.87 2.98 -5.14
C LYS A 24 -4.38 2.82 -4.81
N ALA A 25 -4.02 1.85 -3.97
CA ALA A 25 -2.63 1.59 -3.62
C ALA A 25 -1.82 1.17 -4.85
N TYR A 26 -2.34 0.26 -5.68
CA TYR A 26 -1.68 -0.18 -6.92
C TYR A 26 -1.51 0.96 -7.93
N LYS A 27 -2.47 1.88 -8.05
CA LYS A 27 -2.34 3.08 -8.89
C LYS A 27 -1.18 3.97 -8.46
N LEU A 28 -0.86 4.03 -7.17
CA LEU A 28 0.28 4.80 -6.65
C LEU A 28 1.64 4.13 -6.89
N LEU A 29 1.70 2.93 -7.47
CA LEU A 29 2.95 2.20 -7.74
C LEU A 29 3.49 2.44 -9.16
N SER A 30 2.69 2.99 -10.07
CA SER A 30 3.08 3.20 -11.48
C SER A 30 2.27 4.33 -12.16
N PRO A 31 2.78 5.57 -12.20
CA PRO A 31 4.08 6.01 -11.67
C PRO A 31 4.09 6.01 -10.14
N CYS A 32 5.24 5.69 -9.53
CA CYS A 32 5.28 5.60 -8.08
C CYS A 32 5.30 6.96 -7.35
N GLU A 33 4.31 7.15 -6.48
CA GLU A 33 4.12 8.36 -5.67
C GLU A 33 3.97 8.07 -4.15
N VAL A 34 4.28 6.85 -3.71
CA VAL A 34 4.08 6.41 -2.31
C VAL A 34 4.91 7.22 -1.31
N CYS A 35 6.12 7.63 -1.68
CA CYS A 35 7.02 8.38 -0.81
C CYS A 35 7.20 9.84 -1.30
N PRO A 36 7.58 10.78 -0.43
CA PRO A 36 7.70 12.20 -0.80
C PRO A 36 8.73 12.48 -1.91
N ARG A 37 9.60 11.53 -2.23
CA ARG A 37 10.55 11.65 -3.35
C ARG A 37 9.87 11.57 -4.72
N LYS A 38 8.65 11.01 -4.81
CA LYS A 38 7.89 10.83 -6.06
C LYS A 38 8.76 10.35 -7.22
N CYS A 39 9.46 9.23 -7.02
CA CYS A 39 10.45 8.76 -7.99
C CYS A 39 9.86 8.37 -9.35
N GLY A 40 8.54 8.18 -9.47
CA GLY A 40 7.85 7.98 -10.74
C GLY A 40 8.10 6.64 -11.45
N VAL A 41 8.98 5.80 -10.91
CA VAL A 41 9.28 4.46 -11.44
C VAL A 41 8.01 3.59 -11.49
N LYS A 42 7.96 2.68 -12.45
CA LYS A 42 6.84 1.75 -12.68
C LYS A 42 7.13 0.42 -11.98
N ARG A 43 6.74 0.31 -10.71
CA ARG A 43 7.01 -0.93 -9.91
C ARG A 43 6.38 -2.18 -10.52
N LEU A 44 5.17 -2.03 -11.08
CA LEU A 44 4.45 -3.11 -11.76
C LEU A 44 5.14 -3.58 -13.07
N LYS A 45 6.25 -2.94 -13.45
CA LYS A 45 7.12 -3.34 -14.56
C LYS A 45 8.52 -3.75 -14.08
N GLY A 46 8.72 -3.92 -12.78
CA GLY A 46 10.01 -4.29 -12.17
C GLY A 46 10.98 -3.13 -11.97
N GLU A 47 10.57 -1.87 -12.18
CA GLU A 47 11.47 -0.73 -11.96
C GLU A 47 11.63 -0.42 -10.47
N GLN A 48 12.88 -0.23 -10.03
CA GLN A 48 13.21 0.11 -8.65
C GLN A 48 13.61 1.58 -8.53
N GLY A 49 13.08 2.24 -7.50
CA GLY A 49 13.45 3.62 -7.15
C GLY A 49 14.65 3.67 -6.21
N PHE A 50 14.97 4.87 -5.70
CA PHE A 50 16.02 5.06 -4.70
C PHE A 50 15.84 4.17 -3.44
N CYS A 51 14.60 3.84 -3.07
CA CYS A 51 14.31 2.96 -1.95
C CYS A 51 14.64 1.48 -2.20
N ARG A 52 14.99 1.10 -3.45
CA ARG A 52 15.30 -0.28 -3.86
C ARG A 52 14.17 -1.28 -3.56
N SER A 53 12.92 -0.80 -3.54
CA SER A 53 11.72 -1.64 -3.43
C SER A 53 11.06 -1.75 -4.80
N ASP A 54 10.68 -2.96 -5.18
CA ASP A 54 9.86 -3.26 -6.36
C ASP A 54 8.39 -3.48 -5.95
N GLU A 55 7.63 -4.26 -6.73
CA GLU A 55 6.25 -4.64 -6.42
C GLU A 55 6.16 -5.61 -5.23
N GLU A 56 7.17 -6.47 -5.04
CA GLU A 56 7.23 -7.45 -3.96
C GLU A 56 7.99 -6.87 -2.77
N VAL A 57 7.25 -6.25 -1.85
CA VAL A 57 7.86 -5.63 -0.67
C VAL A 57 8.34 -6.67 0.34
N ILE A 58 9.56 -6.46 0.84
CA ILE A 58 10.12 -7.26 1.95
C ILE A 58 9.70 -6.64 3.28
N VAL A 59 9.09 -7.44 4.16
CA VAL A 59 8.75 -7.04 5.53
C VAL A 59 9.87 -7.48 6.47
N SER A 60 10.55 -6.52 7.10
CA SER A 60 11.67 -6.83 8.01
C SER A 60 11.23 -7.25 9.41
N SER A 61 10.03 -6.89 9.85
CA SER A 61 9.45 -7.24 11.16
C SER A 61 7.94 -7.02 11.18
N TYR A 62 7.21 -7.80 11.97
CA TYR A 62 5.76 -7.64 12.23
C TYR A 62 5.47 -7.84 13.72
N ASN A 63 4.35 -7.27 14.21
CA ASN A 63 3.87 -7.39 15.58
C ASN A 63 2.38 -7.75 15.59
#